data_AF-A0A0P7ZTT7-F1
#
_entry.id   AF-A0A0P7ZTT7-F1
#
_cell.length_a   1.000
_cell.length_b   1.000
_cell.length_c   1.000
_cell.angle_alpha   90.00
_cell.angle_beta   90.00
_cell.angle_gamma   90.00
#
_symmetry.space_group_name_H-M   'P 1'
#
loop_
_entity.id
_entity.type
_entity.pdbx_description
1 polymer ?
#
loop_
_entity_poly.entity_id
_entity_poly.type
_entity_poly.pdbx_seq_one_letter_code
_entity_poly.pdbx_strand_id
1 'polypeptide(L)'
;MSRRAIRTALALSFAAGAAAAQDGIHYFTCDLNGMPGQMVLSVETVGASGITWDPSGMPTPIPTGDVTVYTAGEVRSQAAYYTFRGENRFADFTDHGHGGRFTVEWVQQDANTLVMIVNPFERAGPRSQVLCRRSG
;
A
#
# COMPACT_ATOMS: atom_id res chain seq x y z
N MET A 1 39.00 -54.83 21.89
CA MET A 1 37.86 -54.05 22.46
C MET A 1 38.44 -52.68 22.84
N SER A 2 37.96 -51.50 22.45
CA SER A 2 36.68 -51.01 21.93
C SER A 2 36.97 -49.69 21.18
N ARG A 3 36.46 -49.52 19.96
CA ARG A 3 36.55 -48.28 19.17
C ARG A 3 35.31 -47.45 19.46
N ARG A 4 35.45 -46.29 20.12
CA ARG A 4 34.36 -45.33 20.31
C ARG A 4 34.28 -44.41 19.09
N ALA A 5 33.26 -44.63 18.26
CA ALA A 5 32.94 -43.76 17.13
C ALA A 5 32.19 -42.52 17.66
N ILE A 6 32.78 -41.35 17.50
CA ILE A 6 32.12 -40.06 17.72
C ILE A 6 31.41 -39.72 16.41
N ARG A 7 30.07 -39.77 16.42
CA ARG A 7 29.24 -39.32 15.30
C ARG A 7 29.02 -37.82 15.45
N THR A 8 29.75 -37.03 14.67
CA THR A 8 29.54 -35.58 14.53
C THR A 8 28.27 -35.37 13.72
N ALA A 9 27.20 -34.88 14.36
CA ALA A 9 25.99 -34.46 13.67
C ALA A 9 26.23 -33.09 13.02
N LEU A 10 26.20 -33.05 11.69
CA LEU A 10 26.27 -31.82 10.89
C LEU A 10 24.90 -31.13 10.99
N ALA A 11 24.81 -30.04 11.74
CA ALA A 11 23.61 -29.21 11.79
C ALA A 11 23.50 -28.40 10.49
N LEU A 12 22.61 -28.79 9.57
CA LEU A 12 22.20 -27.93 8.47
C LEU A 12 21.42 -26.75 9.05
N SER A 13 22.05 -25.58 9.04
CA SER A 13 21.37 -24.32 9.33
C SER A 13 20.60 -23.92 8.07
N PHE A 14 19.27 -24.14 8.08
CA PHE A 14 18.39 -23.52 7.09
C PHE A 14 18.35 -22.02 7.39
N ALA A 15 19.14 -21.24 6.67
CA ALA A 15 18.92 -19.81 6.56
C ALA A 15 17.63 -19.62 5.76
N ALA A 16 16.49 -19.59 6.45
CA ALA A 16 15.27 -19.05 5.89
C ALA A 16 15.56 -17.59 5.54
N GLY A 17 15.72 -17.30 4.25
CA GLY A 17 15.80 -15.93 3.77
C GLY A 17 14.56 -15.21 4.25
N ALA A 18 14.73 -14.26 5.17
CA ALA A 18 13.66 -13.35 5.53
C ALA A 18 13.26 -12.60 4.26
N ALA A 19 12.02 -12.78 3.79
CA ALA A 19 11.45 -11.89 2.82
C ALA A 19 11.55 -10.47 3.40
N ALA A 20 12.28 -9.58 2.73
CA ALA A 20 12.44 -8.22 3.19
C ALA A 20 11.16 -7.45 2.86
N ALA A 21 10.31 -7.23 3.87
CA ALA A 21 9.24 -6.25 3.76
C ALA A 21 9.87 -4.85 3.62
N GLN A 22 9.48 -4.11 2.57
CA GLN A 22 9.84 -2.71 2.43
C GLN A 22 8.63 -1.86 2.80
N ASP A 23 8.77 -1.15 3.92
CA ASP A 23 7.73 -0.30 4.46
C ASP A 23 8.03 1.18 4.21
N GLY A 24 7.01 1.95 3.84
CA GLY A 24 7.11 3.39 3.60
C GLY A 24 5.88 4.14 4.12
N ILE A 25 6.10 5.32 4.71
CA ILE A 25 5.03 6.27 5.01
C ILE A 25 5.15 7.43 4.02
N HIS A 26 4.05 7.73 3.36
CA HIS A 26 3.92 8.78 2.38
C HIS A 26 2.85 9.78 2.81
N TYR A 27 3.11 11.05 2.54
CA TYR A 27 2.22 12.15 2.87
C TYR A 27 1.72 12.78 1.58
N PHE A 28 0.42 13.07 1.52
CA PHE A 28 -0.20 13.70 0.36
C PHE A 28 -1.14 14.82 0.77
N THR A 29 -1.23 15.83 -0.07
CA THR A 29 -2.33 16.80 -0.09
C THR A 29 -3.30 16.43 -1.20
N CYS A 30 -4.56 16.15 -0.83
CA CYS A 30 -5.62 15.72 -1.73
C CYS A 30 -6.68 16.83 -1.93
N ASP A 31 -7.23 16.93 -3.14
CA ASP A 31 -8.34 17.84 -3.45
C ASP A 31 -9.69 17.14 -3.30
N LEU A 32 -10.31 17.29 -2.12
CA LEU A 32 -11.62 16.71 -1.80
C LEU A 32 -12.75 17.64 -2.23
N ASN A 33 -12.98 17.75 -3.54
CA ASN A 33 -14.00 18.60 -4.16
C ASN A 33 -13.82 20.10 -3.86
N GLY A 34 -12.59 20.61 -4.03
CA GLY A 34 -12.21 22.00 -3.77
C GLY A 34 -11.75 22.26 -2.34
N MET A 35 -11.77 21.25 -1.46
CA MET A 35 -11.27 21.36 -0.09
C MET A 35 -9.95 20.60 0.07
N PRO A 36 -8.90 21.21 0.62
CA PRO A 36 -7.65 20.52 0.87
C PRO A 36 -7.83 19.48 1.98
N GLY A 37 -7.48 18.23 1.67
CA GLY A 37 -7.32 17.13 2.61
C GLY A 37 -5.85 16.72 2.74
N GLN A 38 -5.47 16.23 3.91
CA GLN A 38 -4.17 15.63 4.17
C GLN A 38 -4.35 14.12 4.26
N MET A 39 -3.53 13.38 3.54
CA MET A 39 -3.51 11.92 3.57
C MET A 39 -2.16 11.43 4.08
N VAL A 40 -2.23 10.46 4.99
CA VAL A 40 -1.09 9.66 5.43
C VAL A 40 -1.31 8.25 4.90
N LEU A 41 -0.37 7.76 4.11
CA LEU A 41 -0.41 6.45 3.48
C LEU A 41 0.79 5.63 3.95
N SER A 42 0.54 4.58 4.73
CA SER A 42 1.50 3.53 4.99
C SER A 42 1.41 2.47 3.90
N VAL A 43 2.54 1.99 3.43
CA VAL A 43 2.60 0.88 2.51
C VAL A 43 3.60 -0.16 2.98
N GLU A 44 3.20 -1.43 2.87
CA GLU A 44 4.00 -2.61 3.12
C GLU A 44 3.99 -3.47 1.86
N THR A 45 5.15 -3.96 1.44
CA THR A 45 5.29 -4.84 0.28
C THR A 45 5.77 -6.21 0.73
N VAL A 46 5.04 -7.27 0.40
CA VAL A 46 5.36 -8.66 0.78
C VAL A 46 5.63 -9.48 -0.48
N GLY A 47 6.84 -10.06 -0.60
CA GLY A 47 7.21 -10.90 -1.75
C GLY A 47 8.62 -11.52 -1.70
N ALA A 48 8.88 -12.50 -2.57
CA ALA A 48 10.02 -13.43 -2.45
C ALA A 48 11.39 -12.87 -2.89
N SER A 49 11.46 -11.74 -3.59
CA SER A 49 12.73 -11.11 -3.97
C SER A 49 12.55 -9.61 -4.19
N GLY A 50 13.48 -8.83 -3.65
CA GLY A 50 13.41 -7.38 -3.49
C GLY A 50 12.89 -6.65 -4.72
N ILE A 51 11.66 -6.15 -4.61
CA ILE A 51 11.14 -5.11 -5.48
C ILE A 51 11.39 -3.79 -4.77
N THR A 52 12.22 -2.96 -5.38
CA THR A 52 12.44 -1.58 -4.98
C THR A 52 11.21 -0.76 -5.36
N TRP A 53 10.63 -0.09 -4.37
CA TRP A 53 9.82 1.10 -4.59
C TRP A 53 10.53 2.01 -5.59
N ASP A 54 9.81 2.49 -6.60
CA ASP A 54 10.18 3.73 -7.26
C ASP A 54 10.45 4.77 -6.15
N PRO A 55 11.57 5.54 -6.20
CA PRO A 55 11.88 6.56 -5.19
C PRO A 55 10.73 7.55 -4.90
N SER A 56 9.75 7.61 -5.79
CA SER A 56 8.52 8.37 -5.67
C SER A 56 7.49 7.80 -4.68
N GLY A 57 7.69 6.59 -4.16
CA GLY A 57 6.86 6.05 -3.08
C GLY A 57 5.45 5.64 -3.51
N MET A 58 5.29 5.32 -4.80
CA MET A 58 4.01 4.92 -5.38
C MET A 58 4.06 3.48 -5.90
N PRO A 59 2.93 2.75 -5.86
CA PRO A 59 2.84 1.43 -6.47
C PRO A 59 3.05 1.58 -7.98
N THR A 60 4.22 1.18 -8.46
CA THR A 60 4.47 1.00 -9.90
C THR A 60 3.47 -0.02 -10.45
N PRO A 61 3.23 -0.07 -11.77
CA PRO A 61 2.34 -1.06 -12.37
C PRO A 61 2.81 -2.45 -11.92
N ILE A 62 1.99 -3.08 -11.07
CA ILE A 62 2.27 -4.36 -10.42
C ILE A 62 2.75 -5.31 -11.52
N PRO A 63 4.04 -5.70 -11.53
CA PRO A 63 4.49 -6.69 -12.46
C PRO A 63 3.74 -7.98 -12.11
N THR A 64 3.23 -8.67 -13.11
CA THR A 64 2.75 -10.05 -12.96
C THR A 64 3.82 -10.88 -12.24
N GLY A 65 3.64 -11.16 -10.94
CA GLY A 65 4.66 -11.80 -10.08
C GLY A 65 4.24 -11.97 -8.61
N ASP A 66 5.19 -12.43 -7.79
CA ASP A 66 5.05 -12.91 -6.39
C ASP A 66 4.98 -11.81 -5.31
N VAL A 67 4.44 -10.64 -5.63
CA VAL A 67 4.46 -9.48 -4.73
C VAL A 67 3.05 -8.95 -4.47
N THR A 68 2.70 -8.83 -3.19
CA THR A 68 1.46 -8.21 -2.72
C THR A 68 1.80 -6.91 -2.02
N VAL A 69 1.06 -5.85 -2.36
CA VAL A 69 1.20 -4.53 -1.73
C VAL A 69 0.05 -4.31 -0.77
N TYR A 70 0.30 -3.99 0.49
CA TYR A 70 -0.71 -3.64 1.48
C TYR A 70 -0.64 -2.16 1.79
N THR A 71 -1.77 -1.48 1.74
CA THR A 71 -1.87 -0.05 2.08
C THR A 71 -2.75 0.15 3.30
N ALA A 72 -2.42 1.13 4.13
CA ALA A 72 -3.27 1.55 5.24
C ALA A 72 -3.04 3.02 5.54
N GLY A 73 -4.07 3.71 6.03
CA GLY A 73 -3.90 5.12 6.33
C GLY A 73 -5.17 5.86 6.65
N GLU A 74 -5.06 7.18 6.60
CA GLU A 74 -6.16 8.09 6.82
C GLU A 74 -6.11 9.30 5.89
N VAL A 75 -7.29 9.86 5.63
CA VAL A 75 -7.47 11.13 4.92
C VAL A 75 -8.30 12.05 5.82
N ARG A 76 -7.80 13.25 6.09
CA ARG A 76 -8.43 14.24 6.96
C ARG A 76 -8.57 15.59 6.26
N SER A 77 -9.72 16.22 6.39
CA SER A 77 -9.95 17.63 6.03
C SER A 77 -10.77 18.31 7.11
N GLN A 78 -11.11 19.58 6.92
CA GLN A 78 -12.02 20.28 7.82
C GLN A 78 -13.44 19.69 7.85
N ALA A 79 -13.84 18.99 6.77
CA ALA A 79 -15.21 18.50 6.58
C ALA A 79 -15.33 16.98 6.63
N ALA A 80 -14.22 16.24 6.55
CA ALA A 80 -14.26 14.79 6.43
C ALA A 80 -13.07 14.10 7.10
N TYR A 81 -13.33 12.88 7.57
CA TYR A 81 -12.32 11.98 8.09
C TYR A 81 -12.59 10.56 7.59
N TYR A 82 -11.57 9.99 6.94
CA TYR A 82 -11.60 8.65 6.40
C TYR A 82 -10.42 7.84 6.92
N THR A 83 -10.63 6.55 7.15
CA THR A 83 -9.55 5.57 7.30
C THR A 83 -9.67 4.52 6.22
N PHE A 84 -8.56 3.94 5.80
CA PHE A 84 -8.59 2.91 4.77
C PHE A 84 -7.60 1.79 5.01
N ARG A 85 -7.91 0.65 4.41
CA ARG A 85 -7.00 -0.48 4.23
C ARG A 85 -7.15 -1.00 2.82
N GLY A 86 -6.05 -1.38 2.20
CA GLY A 86 -6.06 -1.83 0.82
C GLY A 86 -5.03 -2.89 0.52
N GLU A 87 -5.24 -3.50 -0.63
CA GLU A 87 -4.37 -4.50 -1.21
C GLU A 87 -4.20 -4.18 -2.69
N ASN A 88 -2.96 -4.26 -3.16
CA ASN A 88 -2.55 -3.95 -4.51
C ASN A 88 -3.01 -2.52 -4.89
N ARG A 89 -3.79 -2.39 -5.95
CA ARG A 89 -4.29 -1.09 -6.44
C ARG A 89 -5.64 -0.68 -5.85
N PHE A 90 -6.20 -1.43 -4.90
CA PHE A 90 -7.51 -1.12 -4.33
C PHE A 90 -7.43 -0.89 -2.83
N ALA A 91 -8.30 -0.04 -2.30
CA ALA A 91 -8.47 0.15 -0.87
C ALA A 91 -9.94 0.39 -0.50
N ASP A 92 -10.36 -0.17 0.63
CA ASP A 92 -11.66 0.08 1.22
C ASP A 92 -11.54 1.20 2.26
N PHE A 93 -12.35 2.23 2.07
CA PHE A 93 -12.44 3.39 2.93
C PHE A 93 -13.65 3.28 3.86
N THR A 94 -13.48 3.83 5.07
CA THR A 94 -14.53 4.06 6.05
C THR A 94 -14.66 5.55 6.26
N ASP A 95 -15.87 6.10 6.03
CA ASP A 95 -16.24 7.47 6.35
C ASP A 95 -16.71 7.54 7.80
N HIS A 96 -15.95 8.25 8.65
CA HIS A 96 -16.27 8.41 10.07
C HIS A 96 -17.28 9.52 10.35
N GLY A 97 -17.55 10.39 9.39
CA GLY A 97 -18.57 11.44 9.50
C GLY A 97 -19.97 10.93 9.21
N HIS A 98 -20.11 10.08 8.19
CA HIS A 98 -21.41 9.57 7.72
C HIS A 98 -21.63 8.07 7.94
N GLY A 99 -20.62 7.34 8.44
CA GLY A 99 -20.70 5.89 8.66
C GLY A 99 -20.70 5.05 7.38
N GLY A 100 -20.35 5.64 6.24
CA GLY A 100 -20.32 4.99 4.94
C GLY A 100 -19.04 4.18 4.69
N ARG A 101 -19.09 3.34 3.66
CA ARG A 101 -17.90 2.66 3.11
C ARG A 101 -17.91 2.77 1.60
N PHE A 102 -16.73 2.89 1.02
CA PHE A 102 -16.53 2.96 -0.43
C PHE A 102 -15.18 2.36 -0.79
N THR A 103 -15.01 1.97 -2.05
CA THR A 103 -13.75 1.40 -2.54
C THR A 103 -13.06 2.42 -3.44
N VAL A 104 -11.73 2.49 -3.36
CA VAL A 104 -10.89 3.34 -4.18
C VAL A 104 -9.95 2.48 -5.01
N GLU A 105 -9.76 2.85 -6.28
CA GLU A 105 -8.61 2.40 -7.08
C GLU A 105 -7.53 3.48 -7.08
N TRP A 106 -6.29 3.07 -6.83
CA TRP A 106 -5.08 3.88 -6.89
C TRP A 106 -4.55 3.93 -8.32
N VAL A 107 -4.44 5.13 -8.90
CA VAL A 107 -3.82 5.33 -10.21
C VAL A 107 -2.69 6.33 -10.09
N GLN A 108 -1.46 5.87 -10.25
CA GLN A 108 -0.31 6.77 -10.33
C GLN A 108 -0.33 7.51 -11.68
N GLN A 109 -0.33 8.84 -11.64
CA GLN A 109 -0.26 9.67 -12.84
C GLN A 109 1.19 10.06 -13.17
N ASP A 110 1.97 10.39 -12.14
CA ASP A 110 3.41 10.69 -12.23
C ASP A 110 4.10 10.37 -10.88
N ALA A 111 5.38 10.72 -10.74
CA ALA A 111 6.15 10.47 -9.52
C ALA A 111 5.51 11.10 -8.26
N ASN A 112 4.90 12.27 -8.35
CA ASN A 112 4.39 12.99 -7.19
C ASN A 112 2.87 13.06 -7.14
N THR A 113 2.18 12.42 -8.09
CA THR A 113 0.73 12.56 -8.27
C THR A 113 0.04 11.19 -8.25
N LEU A 114 -0.82 11.00 -7.25
CA LEU A 114 -1.76 9.89 -7.15
C LEU A 114 -3.17 10.38 -7.46
N VAL A 115 -3.90 9.61 -8.26
CA VAL A 115 -5.33 9.80 -8.48
C VAL A 115 -6.08 8.68 -7.77
N MET A 116 -7.04 9.05 -6.94
CA MET A 116 -8.00 8.12 -6.34
C MET A 116 -9.25 8.09 -7.20
N ILE A 117 -9.59 6.93 -7.76
CA ILE A 117 -10.87 6.70 -8.42
C ILE A 117 -11.82 6.10 -7.40
N VAL A 118 -12.83 6.87 -6.99
CA VAL A 118 -13.83 6.45 -6.00
C VAL A 118 -14.90 5.59 -6.67
N ASN A 119 -15.25 4.48 -6.04
CA ASN A 119 -16.19 3.46 -6.51
C ASN A 119 -15.92 3.01 -7.96
N PRO A 120 -14.73 2.45 -8.26
CA PRO A 120 -14.27 2.18 -9.63
C PRO A 120 -15.15 1.16 -10.39
N PHE A 121 -15.94 0.36 -9.67
CA PHE A 121 -16.80 -0.69 -10.23
C PHE A 121 -18.24 -0.25 -10.48
N GLU A 122 -18.64 0.94 -10.04
CA GLU A 122 -19.98 1.45 -10.30
C GLU A 122 -20.18 1.72 -11.80
N ARG A 123 -21.25 1.17 -12.36
CA ARG A 123 -21.53 1.20 -13.81
C ARG A 123 -22.28 2.45 -14.27
N ALA A 124 -22.82 3.25 -13.35
CA ALA A 124 -23.67 4.39 -13.65
C ALA A 124 -23.19 5.62 -12.87
N GLY A 125 -23.07 6.76 -13.57
CA GLY A 125 -22.66 8.04 -13.00
C GLY A 125 -21.22 8.46 -13.35
N PRO A 126 -20.87 9.74 -13.14
CA PRO A 126 -19.51 10.21 -13.30
C PRO A 126 -18.60 9.58 -12.24
N ARG A 127 -17.46 9.03 -12.66
CA ARG A 127 -16.43 8.56 -11.73
C ARG A 127 -15.84 9.75 -10.98
N SER A 128 -15.96 9.73 -9.66
CA SER A 128 -15.34 10.75 -8.83
C SER A 128 -13.84 10.48 -8.76
N GLN A 129 -13.04 11.47 -9.13
CA GLN A 129 -11.59 11.40 -9.10
C GLN A 129 -11.07 12.44 -8.12
N VAL A 130 -10.18 12.01 -7.21
CA VAL A 130 -9.51 12.90 -6.28
C VAL A 130 -8.04 12.93 -6.60
N LEU A 131 -7.51 14.13 -6.84
CA LEU A 131 -6.10 14.35 -7.08
C LEU A 131 -5.35 14.49 -5.75
N CYS A 132 -4.32 13.69 -5.54
CA CYS A 132 -3.45 13.71 -4.37
C CYS A 132 -2.01 13.96 -4.80
N ARG A 133 -1.42 15.05 -4.32
CA ARG A 133 -0.02 15.41 -4.57
C ARG A 133 0.84 15.11 -3.37
N ARG A 134 2.00 14.50 -3.59
CA ARG A 134 2.94 14.17 -2.52
C ARG A 134 3.40 15.44 -1.82
N SER A 135 3.38 15.41 -0.50
CA SER A 135 3.79 16.50 0.39
C SER A 135 4.91 16.00 1.29
N GLY A 136 6.14 15.89 0.75
CA GLY A 136 7.31 15.39 1.47
C GLY A 136 7.70 13.95 1.14
#